data_AF-A0A0A9YHS6-F1
#
_entry.id   AF-A0A0A9YHS6-F1
#
_cell.length_a   1.000
_cell.length_b   1.000
_cell.length_c   1.000
_cell.angle_alpha   90.00
_cell.angle_beta   90.00
_cell.angle_gamma   90.00
#
_symmetry.space_group_name_H-M   'P 1'
#
loop_
_entity.id
_entity.type
_entity.pdbx_description
1 polymer ?
#
loop_
_entity_poly.entity_id
_entity_poly.type
_entity_poly.pdbx_seq_one_letter_code
_entity_poly.pdbx_strand_id
1 'polypeptide(L)'
;MSCTAVQVKRESWRSRTPTHDRVVCAVRDYLIAPILEEIMFRGILHSVLHSDESKDTHTIVCVATYFAISHLIYALAQQFDVTATTIQLVCTSIFSCIASYMYIRTNSLWVPILAHITCNVLGPPTFTCTHRNCLFHILGIFVFSIYIVNFVG
;
A
#
# COMPACT_ATOMS: atom_id res chain seq x y z
N MET A 1 4.88 5.57 -2.67
CA MET A 1 3.61 5.84 -3.36
C MET A 1 3.54 5.06 -4.67
N SER A 2 2.88 3.90 -4.66
CA SER A 2 2.51 3.19 -5.89
C SER A 2 1.17 2.47 -5.73
N CYS A 3 0.17 2.89 -6.51
CA CYS A 3 -0.89 2.03 -7.03
C CYS A 3 -1.42 2.62 -8.36
N THR A 4 -0.78 2.16 -9.45
CA THR A 4 -1.26 1.91 -10.83
C THR A 4 -1.83 2.91 -11.81
N ALA A 5 -2.56 3.97 -11.46
CA ALA A 5 -2.92 4.98 -12.47
C ALA A 5 -1.66 5.62 -13.08
N VAL A 6 -0.69 5.86 -12.20
CA VAL A 6 0.59 6.51 -12.49
C VAL A 6 1.58 5.56 -13.19
N GLN A 7 1.37 4.24 -13.16
CA GLN A 7 2.36 3.26 -13.65
C GLN A 7 2.52 3.24 -15.17
N VAL A 8 1.42 3.36 -15.95
CA VAL A 8 1.48 3.34 -17.43
C VAL A 8 2.36 4.48 -17.98
N LYS A 9 2.26 5.68 -17.38
CA LYS A 9 3.12 6.81 -17.75
C LYS A 9 4.52 6.70 -17.13
N ARG A 10 4.66 6.13 -15.93
CA ARG A 10 5.97 5.83 -15.32
C ARG A 10 6.78 4.84 -16.14
N GLU A 11 6.17 3.85 -16.78
CA GLU A 11 6.84 2.91 -17.67
C GLU A 11 7.39 3.61 -18.92
N SER A 12 6.62 4.55 -19.49
CA SER A 12 7.07 5.41 -20.57
C SER A 12 8.30 6.25 -20.18
N TRP A 13 8.31 6.89 -19.01
CA TRP A 13 9.49 7.61 -18.52
C TRP A 13 10.66 6.69 -18.15
N ARG A 14 10.40 5.57 -17.46
CA ARG A 14 11.44 4.58 -17.09
C ARG A 14 12.12 3.96 -18.31
N SER A 15 11.41 3.81 -19.43
CA SER A 15 12.01 3.31 -20.67
C SER A 15 13.07 4.25 -21.27
N ARG A 16 13.06 5.54 -20.88
CA ARG A 16 14.00 6.57 -21.35
C ARG A 16 15.16 6.85 -20.37
N THR A 17 15.10 6.35 -19.13
CA THR A 17 16.17 6.60 -18.14
C THR A 17 17.30 5.57 -18.23
N PRO A 18 18.56 5.95 -17.91
CA PRO A 18 19.69 5.03 -17.78
C PRO A 18 19.40 3.87 -16.82
N THR A 19 20.04 2.72 -17.03
CA THR A 19 19.78 1.48 -16.28
C THR A 19 20.04 1.60 -14.77
N HIS A 20 21.09 2.31 -14.36
CA HIS A 20 21.38 2.58 -12.95
C HIS A 20 20.22 3.31 -12.25
N ASP A 21 19.63 4.31 -12.92
CA ASP A 21 18.54 5.10 -12.36
C ASP A 21 17.24 4.30 -12.23
N ARG A 22 17.05 3.27 -13.06
CA ARG A 22 15.90 2.36 -12.98
C ARG A 22 15.94 1.52 -11.71
N VAL A 23 17.12 1.00 -11.34
CA VAL A 23 17.30 0.22 -10.11
C VAL A 23 17.03 1.08 -8.89
N VAL A 24 17.58 2.29 -8.84
CA VAL A 24 17.34 3.24 -7.75
C VAL A 24 15.84 3.59 -7.65
N CYS A 25 15.18 3.86 -8.77
CA CYS A 25 13.73 4.10 -8.79
C CYS A 25 12.93 2.89 -8.28
N ALA A 26 13.31 1.67 -8.67
CA ALA A 26 12.63 0.46 -8.24
C ALA A 26 12.79 0.24 -6.72
N VAL A 27 14.01 0.35 -6.19
CA VAL A 27 14.26 0.24 -4.75
C VAL A 27 13.46 1.29 -3.97
N ARG A 28 13.43 2.54 -4.46
CA ARG A 28 12.61 3.59 -3.86
C ARG A 28 11.14 3.21 -3.83
N ASP A 29 10.58 2.77 -4.95
CA ASP A 29 9.14 2.60 -5.12
C ASP A 29 8.60 1.32 -4.45
N TYR A 30 9.38 0.22 -4.48
CA TYR A 30 8.95 -1.09 -3.96
C TYR A 30 9.42 -1.38 -2.54
N LEU A 31 10.47 -0.72 -2.05
CA LEU A 31 11.05 -1.00 -0.73
C LEU A 31 11.01 0.22 0.19
N ILE A 32 11.66 1.33 -0.20
CA ILE A 32 11.84 2.47 0.71
C ILE A 32 10.51 3.18 0.99
N ALA A 33 9.73 3.45 -0.06
CA ALA A 33 8.45 4.13 0.08
C ALA A 33 7.46 3.39 1.00
N PRO A 34 7.16 2.09 0.81
CA PRO A 34 6.25 1.39 1.71
C PRO A 34 6.76 1.34 3.15
N ILE A 35 8.07 1.18 3.39
CA ILE A 35 8.64 1.22 4.75
C ILE A 35 8.37 2.56 5.43
N LEU A 36 8.67 3.67 4.74
CA LEU A 36 8.46 5.01 5.29
C LEU A 36 6.98 5.32 5.51
N GLU A 37 6.12 4.88 4.60
CA GLU A 37 4.67 5.03 4.73
C GLU A 37 4.16 4.29 5.98
N GLU A 38 4.58 3.04 6.21
CA GLU A 38 4.17 2.31 7.42
C GLU A 38 4.71 2.95 8.71
N ILE A 39 5.96 3.42 8.75
CA ILE A 39 6.50 4.12 9.91
C ILE A 39 5.70 5.39 10.20
N MET A 40 5.38 6.19 9.17
CA MET A 40 4.63 7.43 9.34
C MET A 40 3.20 7.18 9.81
N PHE A 41 2.48 6.24 9.19
CA PHE A 41 1.05 6.05 9.44
C PHE A 41 0.75 5.09 10.59
N ARG A 42 1.51 4.00 10.77
CA ARG A 42 1.29 3.00 11.83
C ARG A 42 2.22 3.20 13.02
N GLY A 43 3.44 3.68 12.79
CA GLY A 43 4.37 4.01 13.88
C GLY A 43 3.97 5.31 14.57
N ILE A 44 3.88 6.41 13.80
CA ILE A 44 3.71 7.74 14.38
C ILE A 44 2.23 8.11 14.51
N LEU A 45 1.48 8.18 13.40
CA LEU A 45 0.11 8.68 13.42
C LEU A 45 -0.82 7.79 14.26
N HIS A 46 -0.72 6.47 14.12
CA HIS A 46 -1.52 5.55 14.93
C HIS A 46 -1.24 5.73 16.43
N SER A 47 0.03 5.85 16.85
CA SER A 47 0.37 6.06 18.27
C SER A 47 -0.11 7.41 18.81
N VAL A 48 -0.17 8.46 17.96
CA VAL A 48 -0.73 9.76 18.35
C VAL A 48 -2.26 9.70 18.51
N LEU A 49 -2.93 8.94 17.65
CA LEU A 49 -4.39 8.80 17.66
C LEU A 49 -4.89 7.77 18.68
N HIS A 50 -4.04 6.80 19.05
CA HIS A 50 -4.35 5.76 20.01
C HIS A 50 -4.05 6.24 21.44
N SER A 51 -5.06 6.83 22.07
CA SER A 51 -5.08 7.13 23.51
C SER A 51 -5.83 6.04 24.29
N ASP A 52 -5.62 5.96 25.60
CA ASP A 52 -6.30 5.00 26.49
C ASP A 52 -7.84 5.04 26.40
N GLU A 53 -8.41 6.16 25.95
CA GLU A 53 -9.86 6.35 25.80
C GLU A 53 -10.35 6.13 24.35
N SER A 54 -9.44 6.05 23.39
CA SER A 54 -9.78 5.90 21.97
C SER A 54 -10.14 4.45 21.65
N LYS A 55 -11.26 4.25 20.95
CA LYS A 55 -11.61 2.93 20.43
C LYS A 55 -10.71 2.59 19.25
N ASP A 56 -10.18 1.37 19.19
CA ASP A 56 -9.38 0.86 18.07
C ASP A 56 -9.99 1.18 16.70
N THR A 57 -11.30 1.00 16.57
CA THR A 57 -12.04 1.29 15.33
C THR A 57 -11.90 2.76 14.90
N HIS A 58 -11.93 3.70 15.85
CA HIS A 58 -11.77 5.13 15.56
C HIS A 58 -10.37 5.40 15.02
N THR A 59 -9.34 4.89 15.70
CA THR A 59 -7.94 5.04 15.27
C THR A 59 -7.71 4.43 13.89
N ILE A 60 -8.23 3.22 13.64
CA ILE A 60 -8.12 2.54 12.33
C ILE A 60 -8.73 3.42 11.22
N VAL A 61 -9.95 3.93 11.43
CA VAL A 61 -10.66 4.75 10.43
C VAL A 61 -9.93 6.08 10.18
N CYS A 62 -9.45 6.74 11.24
CA CYS A 62 -8.69 7.98 11.11
C CYS A 62 -7.39 7.75 10.34
N VAL A 63 -6.59 6.74 10.71
CA VAL A 63 -5.35 6.41 9.99
C VAL A 63 -5.63 6.10 8.52
N ALA A 64 -6.66 5.31 8.22
CA ALA A 64 -7.06 5.01 6.84
C ALA A 64 -7.46 6.26 6.05
N THR A 65 -8.15 7.19 6.70
CA THR A 65 -8.55 8.47 6.08
C THR A 65 -7.33 9.32 5.73
N TYR A 66 -6.40 9.53 6.67
CA TYR A 66 -5.17 10.30 6.40
C TYR A 66 -4.29 9.63 5.34
N PHE A 67 -4.20 8.30 5.37
CA PHE A 67 -3.47 7.54 4.35
C PHE A 67 -4.08 7.75 2.96
N ALA A 68 -5.41 7.65 2.82
CA ALA A 68 -6.11 7.89 1.56
C ALA A 68 -5.97 9.36 1.09
N ILE A 69 -6.09 10.33 1.99
CA ILE A 69 -5.91 11.76 1.67
C ILE A 69 -4.51 12.01 1.12
N SER A 70 -3.46 11.44 1.71
CA SER A 70 -2.09 11.61 1.21
C SER A 70 -1.93 11.10 -0.24
N HIS A 71 -2.62 10.01 -0.57
CA HIS A 71 -2.65 9.45 -1.92
C HIS A 71 -3.46 10.31 -2.88
N LEU A 72 -4.58 10.90 -2.43
CA LEU A 72 -5.36 11.85 -3.23
C LEU A 72 -4.54 13.11 -3.55
N ILE A 73 -3.88 13.71 -2.56
CA ILE A 73 -3.04 14.90 -2.75
C ILE A 73 -1.93 14.60 -3.77
N TYR A 74 -1.28 13.44 -3.65
CA TYR A 74 -0.27 13.03 -4.62
C TYR A 74 -0.85 12.84 -6.02
N ALA A 75 -2.01 12.19 -6.15
CA ALA A 75 -2.67 12.01 -7.45
C ALA A 75 -3.04 13.34 -8.11
N LEU A 76 -3.54 14.31 -7.32
CA LEU A 76 -3.86 15.67 -7.77
C LEU A 76 -2.61 16.45 -8.21
N ALA A 77 -1.48 16.24 -7.55
CA ALA A 77 -0.20 16.85 -7.93
C ALA A 77 0.45 16.20 -9.17
N GLN A 78 -0.08 15.07 -9.63
CA GLN A 78 0.37 14.35 -10.82
C GLN A 78 -0.68 14.48 -11.93
N GLN A 79 -0.83 13.45 -12.76
CA GLN A 79 -1.90 13.39 -13.75
C GLN A 79 -3.13 12.76 -13.11
N PHE A 80 -4.06 13.61 -12.70
CA PHE A 80 -5.32 13.18 -12.10
C PHE A 80 -6.22 12.50 -13.15
N ASP A 81 -6.40 11.19 -12.99
CA ASP A 81 -7.45 10.43 -13.67
C ASP A 81 -8.49 10.01 -12.62
N VAL A 82 -9.74 10.43 -12.81
CA VAL A 82 -10.83 10.22 -11.86
C VAL A 82 -11.05 8.73 -11.61
N THR A 83 -11.10 7.91 -12.66
CA THR A 83 -11.42 6.49 -12.53
C THR A 83 -10.30 5.77 -11.80
N ALA A 84 -9.06 5.94 -12.26
CA ALA A 84 -7.93 5.23 -11.67
C ALA A 84 -7.59 5.75 -10.26
N THR A 85 -7.77 7.05 -9.97
CA THR A 85 -7.61 7.61 -8.62
C THR A 85 -8.70 7.10 -7.68
N THR A 86 -9.95 6.99 -8.13
CA THR A 86 -11.05 6.45 -7.30
C THR A 86 -10.77 5.00 -6.91
N ILE A 87 -10.38 4.16 -7.87
CA ILE A 87 -10.01 2.76 -7.62
C ILE A 87 -8.83 2.71 -6.63
N GLN A 88 -7.80 3.53 -6.86
CA GLN A 88 -6.65 3.61 -5.98
C GLN A 88 -7.06 3.96 -4.55
N LEU A 89 -7.89 5.00 -4.36
CA LEU A 89 -8.32 5.44 -3.03
C LEU A 89 -9.12 4.39 -2.28
N VAL A 90 -10.02 3.67 -2.95
CA VAL A 90 -10.76 2.55 -2.36
C VAL A 90 -9.80 1.44 -1.92
N CYS A 91 -8.91 1.00 -2.81
CA CYS A 91 -7.94 -0.04 -2.50
C CYS A 91 -7.01 0.36 -1.35
N THR A 92 -6.47 1.59 -1.35
CA THR A 92 -5.57 2.07 -0.29
C THR A 92 -6.31 2.23 1.05
N SER A 93 -7.59 2.61 1.03
CA SER A 93 -8.39 2.72 2.26
C SER A 93 -8.62 1.35 2.89
N ILE A 94 -9.00 0.35 2.08
CA ILE A 94 -9.19 -1.04 2.54
C ILE A 94 -7.86 -1.60 3.06
N PHE A 95 -6.77 -1.44 2.30
CA PHE A 95 -5.44 -1.85 2.74
C PHE A 95 -5.08 -1.21 4.08
N SER A 96 -5.31 0.10 4.22
CA SER A 96 -4.98 0.80 5.44
C SER A 96 -5.74 0.27 6.65
N CYS A 97 -7.04 -0.04 6.50
CA CYS A 97 -7.83 -0.65 7.57
C CYS A 97 -7.26 -2.01 7.99
N ILE A 98 -6.94 -2.89 7.02
CA ILE A 98 -6.41 -4.23 7.28
C ILE A 98 -5.04 -4.13 7.98
N ALA A 99 -4.13 -3.31 7.47
CA ALA A 99 -2.79 -3.20 8.04
C ALA A 99 -2.79 -2.51 9.42
N SER A 100 -3.69 -1.55 9.69
CA SER A 100 -3.86 -1.01 11.05
C SER A 100 -4.41 -2.08 12.01
N TYR A 101 -5.37 -2.89 11.57
CA TYR A 101 -5.85 -4.02 12.37
C TYR A 101 -4.74 -5.04 12.67
N MET A 102 -3.93 -5.41 11.66
CA MET A 102 -2.77 -6.29 11.86
C MET A 102 -1.76 -5.70 12.82
N TYR A 103 -1.49 -4.38 12.73
CA TYR A 103 -0.58 -3.68 13.62
C TYR A 103 -1.04 -3.76 15.08
N ILE A 104 -2.31 -3.48 15.37
CA ILE A 104 -2.88 -3.59 16.71
C ILE A 104 -2.75 -5.02 17.26
N ARG A 105 -3.06 -6.03 16.43
CA ARG A 105 -3.06 -7.43 16.85
C ARG A 105 -1.67 -8.00 17.09
N THR A 106 -0.69 -7.58 16.30
CA THR A 106 0.67 -8.14 16.33
C THR A 106 1.65 -7.27 17.12
N ASN A 107 1.28 -6.01 17.41
CA ASN A 107 2.15 -4.99 17.99
C ASN A 107 3.52 -4.90 17.29
N SER A 108 3.53 -5.08 15.96
CA SER A 108 4.74 -5.16 15.16
C SER A 108 4.55 -4.39 13.86
N LEU A 109 5.46 -3.45 13.59
CA LEU A 109 5.48 -2.72 12.31
C LEU A 109 5.95 -3.58 11.14
N TRP A 110 6.67 -4.67 11.39
CA TRP A 110 7.18 -5.53 10.32
C TRP A 110 6.06 -6.22 9.54
N VAL A 111 4.97 -6.55 10.23
CA VAL A 111 3.80 -7.22 9.62
C VAL A 111 3.15 -6.33 8.54
N PRO A 112 2.71 -5.10 8.82
CA PRO A 112 2.16 -4.22 7.80
C PRO A 112 3.20 -3.75 6.77
N ILE A 113 4.50 -3.66 7.10
CA ILE A 113 5.58 -3.35 6.14
C ILE A 113 5.70 -4.43 5.06
N LEU A 114 5.79 -5.69 5.47
CA LEU A 114 5.93 -6.81 4.52
C LEU A 114 4.67 -6.95 3.67
N ALA A 115 3.49 -6.76 4.29
CA ALA A 115 2.22 -6.66 3.58
C ALA A 115 2.24 -5.58 2.49
N HIS A 116 2.67 -4.36 2.82
CA HIS A 116 2.72 -3.24 1.88
C HIS A 116 3.72 -3.51 0.73
N ILE A 117 4.93 -3.99 1.04
CA ILE A 117 5.92 -4.35 0.03
C ILE A 117 5.33 -5.40 -0.93
N THR A 118 4.65 -6.42 -0.39
CA THR A 118 4.01 -7.47 -1.17
C THR A 118 2.93 -6.90 -2.09
N CYS A 119 2.06 -6.03 -1.56
CA CYS A 119 1.04 -5.34 -2.37
C CYS A 119 1.66 -4.49 -3.49
N ASN A 120 2.75 -3.77 -3.20
CA ASN A 120 3.42 -2.95 -4.22
C ASN A 120 4.05 -3.82 -5.31
N VAL A 121 4.64 -4.96 -4.96
CA VAL A 121 5.23 -5.92 -5.92
C VAL A 121 4.14 -6.59 -6.78
N LEU A 122 3.04 -7.02 -6.17
CA LEU A 122 1.92 -7.65 -6.89
C LEU A 122 1.17 -6.64 -7.77
N GLY A 123 1.11 -5.38 -7.36
CA GLY A 123 0.27 -4.38 -8.01
C GLY A 123 -1.22 -4.55 -7.66
N PRO A 124 -2.09 -3.64 -8.14
CA PRO A 124 -3.53 -3.73 -7.94
C PRO A 124 -4.11 -4.95 -8.66
N PRO A 125 -5.37 -5.30 -8.38
CA PRO A 125 -6.13 -6.19 -9.25
C PRO A 125 -6.28 -5.56 -10.64
N THR A 126 -5.61 -6.13 -11.65
CA THR A 126 -5.88 -5.81 -13.05
C THR A 126 -7.09 -6.62 -13.52
N PHE A 127 -8.13 -5.96 -14.06
CA PHE A 127 -9.30 -6.65 -14.62
C PHE A 127 -9.02 -7.36 -15.96
N THR A 128 -7.80 -7.23 -16.49
CA THR A 128 -7.33 -7.93 -17.69
C THR A 128 -6.55 -9.18 -17.30
N CYS A 129 -7.25 -10.31 -17.19
CA CYS A 129 -6.63 -11.61 -16.89
C CYS A 129 -5.69 -12.05 -18.04
N THR A 130 -4.39 -11.82 -17.89
CA THR A 130 -3.36 -12.52 -18.66
C THR A 130 -2.84 -13.70 -17.83
N HIS A 131 -2.85 -14.92 -18.37
CA HIS A 131 -2.65 -16.21 -17.67
C HIS A 131 -1.45 -16.26 -16.69
N ARG A 132 -0.37 -15.50 -16.96
CA ARG A 132 0.82 -15.43 -16.11
C ARG A 132 0.63 -14.58 -14.84
N ASN A 133 -0.17 -13.52 -14.88
CA ASN A 133 -0.37 -12.61 -13.75
C ASN A 133 -1.38 -13.16 -12.73
N CYS A 134 -2.30 -14.02 -13.17
CA CYS A 134 -3.34 -14.60 -12.32
C CYS A 134 -2.76 -15.52 -11.23
N LEU A 135 -1.78 -16.37 -11.58
CA LEU A 135 -1.10 -17.24 -10.62
C LEU A 135 -0.33 -16.46 -9.55
N PHE A 136 0.40 -15.40 -9.93
CA PHE A 136 1.13 -14.56 -8.97
C PHE A 136 0.19 -13.79 -8.04
N HIS A 137 -0.93 -13.26 -8.55
CA HIS A 137 -1.94 -12.62 -7.71
C HIS A 137 -2.60 -13.62 -6.75
N ILE A 138 -3.00 -14.81 -7.23
CA ILE A 138 -3.62 -15.85 -6.40
C ILE A 138 -2.64 -16.34 -5.34
N LEU A 139 -1.39 -16.62 -5.70
CA LEU A 139 -0.35 -17.06 -4.75
C LEU A 139 -0.02 -15.96 -3.74
N GLY A 140 0.04 -14.70 -4.18
CA GLY A 140 0.28 -13.54 -3.32
C GLY A 140 -0.85 -13.30 -2.32
N ILE A 141 -2.10 -13.39 -2.77
CA ILE A 141 -3.30 -13.34 -1.91
C ILE A 141 -3.30 -14.54 -0.95
N PHE A 142 -2.92 -15.73 -1.40
CA PHE A 142 -2.86 -16.93 -0.57
C PHE A 142 -1.79 -16.83 0.52
N VAL A 143 -0.58 -16.37 0.20
CA VAL A 143 0.50 -16.14 1.16
C VAL A 143 0.13 -15.03 2.14
N PHE A 144 -0.46 -13.93 1.65
CA PHE A 144 -0.98 -12.86 2.49
C PHE A 144 -2.07 -13.36 3.45
N SER A 145 -2.97 -14.21 2.97
CA SER A 145 -4.04 -14.82 3.77
C SER A 145 -3.48 -15.80 4.81
N ILE A 146 -2.47 -16.60 4.46
CA ILE A 146 -1.77 -17.47 5.41
C ILE A 146 -1.05 -16.63 6.48
N TYR A 147 -0.42 -15.52 6.09
CA TYR A 147 0.24 -14.61 7.04
C TYR A 147 -0.76 -13.96 8.00
N ILE A 148 -1.90 -13.51 7.49
CA ILE A 148 -3.03 -12.99 8.29
C ILE A 148 -3.48 -14.07 9.30
N VAL A 149 -3.73 -15.30 8.84
CA VAL A 149 -4.27 -16.38 9.69
C VAL A 149 -3.28 -16.82 10.77
N ASN A 150 -1.97 -16.89 10.48
CA ASN A 150 -0.97 -17.38 11.43
C ASN A 150 -0.48 -16.32 12.44
N PHE A 151 -0.58 -15.02 12.14
CA PHE A 151 -0.13 -13.96 13.05
C PHE A 151 -1.27 -13.26 13.80
N VAL A 152 -2.52 -13.37 13.35
CA VAL A 152 -3.69 -12.73 14.01
C VAL A 152 -4.47 -13.72 14.90
N GLY A 153 -4.28 -15.03 14.70
CA GLY A 153 -4.89 -16.12 15.48
C GLY A 153 -4.34 -16.27 16.88
#